data_AF-W1Y8W3-F1
#
_entry.id   AF-W1Y8W3-F1
#
_cell.length_a   1.000
_cell.length_b   1.000
_cell.length_c   1.000
_cell.angle_alpha   90.00
_cell.angle_beta   90.00
_cell.angle_gamma   90.00
#
_symmetry.space_group_name_H-M   'P 1'
#
loop_
_entity.id
_entity.type
_entity.pdbx_description
1 polymer ?
#
loop_
_entity_poly.entity_id
_entity_poly.type
_entity_poly.pdbx_seq_one_letter_code
_entity_poly.pdbx_strand_id
1 'polypeptide(L)'
;YNNDGKTKTHSFNLSFELAEPLHISQVDINPQIVFSYIKSKGNLSLNNGYEESNTGDNQVVYNGNLVSYDSVPVADFNNPLKISLNMDFTHQPSGLVWA
;
A
#
# COMPACT_ATOMS: atom_id res chain seq x y z
N TYR A 1 29.07 13.34 14.16
CA TYR A 1 28.00 12.58 13.51
C TYR A 1 27.92 13.03 12.06
N ASN A 2 28.13 12.12 11.10
CA ASN A 2 27.90 12.40 9.68
C ASN A 2 26.50 11.92 9.30
N ASN A 3 25.71 12.79 8.67
CA ASN A 3 24.37 12.47 8.19
C ASN A 3 24.42 12.28 6.67
N ASP A 4 24.79 11.07 6.24
CA ASP A 4 24.91 10.70 4.82
C ASP A 4 23.64 10.01 4.30
N GLY A 5 22.55 10.05 5.07
CA GLY A 5 21.26 9.45 4.72
C GLY A 5 20.64 10.12 3.49
N LYS A 6 20.37 9.34 2.45
CA LYS A 6 19.68 9.79 1.23
C LYS A 6 18.59 8.79 0.86
N THR A 7 17.38 9.31 0.70
CA THR A 7 16.22 8.56 0.18
C THR A 7 15.71 9.24 -1.08
N LYS A 8 15.26 8.42 -2.04
CA LYS A 8 14.60 8.88 -3.27
C LYS A 8 13.34 8.07 -3.46
N THR A 9 12.20 8.76 -3.57
CA THR A 9 10.91 8.14 -3.81
C THR A 9 10.39 8.58 -5.16
N HIS A 10 9.99 7.61 -5.98
CA HIS A 10 9.20 7.86 -7.18
C HIS A 10 7.78 7.35 -6.92
N SER A 11 6.79 8.19 -7.17
CA SER A 11 5.40 7.83 -6.99
C SER A 11 4.57 8.22 -8.20
N PHE A 12 3.55 7.41 -8.47
CA PHE A 12 2.52 7.65 -9.46
C PHE A 12 1.17 7.31 -8.81
N ASN A 13 0.19 8.19 -8.91
CA ASN A 13 -1.15 7.95 -8.43
C ASN A 13 -2.15 8.25 -9.55
N LEU A 14 -3.11 7.36 -9.72
CA LEU A 14 -4.21 7.49 -10.68
C LEU A 14 -5.52 7.18 -9.95
N SER A 15 -6.46 8.12 -10.00
CA SER A 15 -7.78 7.99 -9.39
C SER A 15 -8.86 8.10 -10.46
N PHE A 16 -9.86 7.24 -10.35
CA PHE A 16 -11.08 7.28 -11.15
C PHE A 16 -12.26 7.46 -10.20
N GLU A 17 -13.12 8.42 -10.51
CA GLU A 17 -14.39 8.68 -9.84
C GLU A 17 -15.46 8.94 -10.90
N LEU A 18 -16.70 8.62 -10.58
CA LEU A 18 -17.82 8.97 -11.45
C LEU A 18 -18.11 10.47 -11.30
N ALA A 19 -18.40 11.14 -12.40
CA ALA A 19 -18.82 12.55 -12.38
C ALA A 19 -20.18 12.74 -11.69
N GLU A 20 -21.05 11.73 -11.80
CA GLU A 20 -22.35 11.68 -11.14
C GLU A 20 -22.54 10.30 -10.49
N PRO A 21 -23.25 10.22 -9.34
CA PRO A 21 -23.52 8.94 -8.69
C PRO A 21 -24.32 7.98 -9.57
N LEU A 22 -24.09 6.67 -9.39
CA LEU A 22 -24.98 5.67 -9.98
C LEU A 22 -26.27 5.61 -9.15
N HIS A 23 -27.38 6.02 -9.77
CA HIS A 23 -28.70 5.96 -9.15
C HIS A 23 -29.32 4.56 -9.30
N ILE A 24 -29.50 3.84 -8.19
CA ILE A 24 -30.24 2.58 -8.14
C ILE A 24 -31.36 2.69 -7.11
N SER A 25 -32.61 2.81 -7.59
CA SER A 25 -33.79 2.97 -6.72
C SER A 25 -33.61 4.18 -5.78
N GLN A 26 -33.66 3.97 -4.46
CA GLN A 26 -33.44 4.98 -3.42
C GLN A 26 -31.99 5.03 -2.94
N VAL A 27 -31.02 4.55 -3.72
CA VAL A 27 -29.61 4.52 -3.33
C VAL A 27 -28.73 5.08 -4.44
N ASP A 28 -27.92 6.06 -4.08
CA ASP A 28 -26.85 6.59 -4.90
C ASP A 28 -25.54 5.90 -4.53
N ILE A 29 -24.80 5.44 -5.54
CA ILE A 29 -23.53 4.72 -5.36
C ILE A 29 -22.40 5.52 -6.00
N ASN A 30 -21.37 5.83 -5.21
CA ASN A 30 -20.18 6.57 -5.66
C ASN A 30 -18.94 5.70 -5.48
N PRO A 31 -18.55 4.92 -6.51
CA PRO A 31 -17.31 4.16 -6.49
C PRO A 31 -16.11 5.07 -6.84
N GLN A 32 -15.01 4.86 -6.13
CA GLN A 32 -13.71 5.44 -6.44
C GLN A 32 -12.65 4.35 -6.51
N ILE A 33 -11.89 4.33 -7.59
CA ILE A 33 -10.78 3.39 -7.77
C ILE A 33 -9.47 4.19 -7.75
N VAL A 34 -8.53 3.76 -6.93
CA VAL A 34 -7.21 4.38 -6.80
C VAL A 34 -6.12 3.35 -7.08
N PHE A 35 -5.24 3.67 -8.01
CA PHE A 35 -4.00 2.96 -8.30
C PHE A 35 -2.84 3.80 -7.80
N SER A 36 -1.99 3.21 -6.96
CA SER A 36 -0.80 3.86 -6.43
C SER A 36 0.42 3.00 -6.74
N TYR A 37 1.41 3.59 -7.40
CA TYR A 37 2.74 3.03 -7.50
C TYR A 37 3.69 3.87 -6.66
N ILE A 38 4.42 3.26 -5.73
CA ILE A 38 5.43 3.95 -4.92
C ILE A 38 6.68 3.07 -4.93
N LYS A 39 7.82 3.65 -5.28
CA LYS A 39 9.11 2.99 -5.15
C LYS A 39 10.07 3.90 -4.43
N SER A 40 10.44 3.51 -3.22
CA SER A 40 11.51 4.14 -2.47
C SER A 40 12.84 3.43 -2.72
N LYS A 41 13.93 4.20 -2.72
CA LYS A 41 15.31 3.69 -2.64
C LYS A 41 16.05 4.55 -1.61
N GLY A 42 16.66 3.91 -0.62
CA GLY A 42 17.52 4.57 0.36
C GLY A 42 18.88 3.90 0.45
N ASN A 43 19.89 4.64 0.90
CA ASN A 43 21.19 4.07 1.29
C ASN A 43 21.25 3.68 2.78
N LEU A 44 20.14 3.87 3.51
CA LEU A 44 19.95 3.41 4.88
C LEU A 44 19.22 2.07 4.83
N SER A 45 19.86 1.02 5.34
CA SER A 45 19.19 -0.24 5.62
C SER A 45 18.13 0.00 6.68
N LEU A 46 16.85 -0.10 6.32
CA LEU A 46 15.73 -0.06 7.26
C LEU A 46 15.74 -1.25 8.24
N ASN A 47 16.56 -2.28 7.97
CA ASN A 47 16.62 -3.49 8.78
C ASN A 47 17.52 -3.39 10.03
N ASN A 48 18.17 -2.26 10.29
CA ASN A 48 18.90 -2.05 11.55
C ASN A 48 17.94 -1.72 12.74
N GLY A 49 16.64 -1.98 12.60
CA GLY A 49 15.62 -1.64 13.60
C GLY A 49 15.44 -2.66 14.71
N TYR A 50 15.86 -3.91 14.51
CA TYR A 50 15.82 -4.95 15.55
C TYR A 50 17.02 -5.87 15.35
N GLU A 51 18.05 -5.72 16.19
CA GLU A 51 19.07 -6.75 16.35
C GLU A 51 18.38 -7.96 17.01
N GLU A 52 17.81 -8.87 16.22
CA GLU A 52 17.54 -10.20 16.72
C GLU A 52 18.88 -10.92 16.87
N SER A 53 19.37 -10.95 18.11
CA SER A 53 20.49 -11.79 18.53
C SER A 53 20.07 -13.26 18.51
N ASN A 54 19.81 -13.81 17.32
CA ASN A 54 19.61 -15.24 17.13
C ASN A 54 20.97 -15.89 16.84
N THR A 55 21.61 -16.38 17.90
CA THR A 55 22.80 -17.24 17.86
C THR A 55 22.45 -18.69 17.45
N GLY A 56 21.81 -18.86 16.29
CA GLY A 56 21.50 -20.15 15.70
C GLY A 56 21.73 -20.08 14.19
N ASP A 57 22.32 -21.14 13.60
CA ASP A 57 22.77 -21.23 12.21
C ASP A 57 21.96 -20.31 11.28
N ASN A 58 22.63 -19.25 10.82
CA ASN A 58 22.06 -18.07 10.15
C ASN A 58 21.58 -18.44 8.73
N GLN A 59 20.65 -19.39 8.63
CA GLN A 59 20.13 -20.00 7.43
C GLN A 59 18.62 -19.82 7.37
N VAL A 60 18.12 -19.43 6.21
CA VAL A 60 16.69 -19.22 5.94
C VAL A 60 16.31 -19.87 4.63
N VAL A 61 15.05 -20.29 4.52
CA VAL A 61 14.52 -20.81 3.25
C VAL A 61 14.09 -19.62 2.38
N TYR A 62 14.81 -19.38 1.29
CA TYR A 62 14.50 -18.35 0.30
C TYR A 62 14.34 -18.97 -1.09
N ASN A 63 13.19 -18.70 -1.72
CA ASN A 63 12.85 -19.26 -3.04
C ASN A 63 13.00 -20.80 -3.12
N GLY A 64 12.62 -21.50 -2.06
CA GLY A 64 12.68 -22.97 -1.96
C GLY A 64 14.07 -23.55 -1.61
N ASN A 65 15.11 -22.73 -1.47
CA ASN A 65 16.46 -23.18 -1.11
C ASN A 65 16.86 -22.70 0.28
N LEU A 66 17.62 -23.50 1.02
CA LEU A 66 18.24 -23.10 2.28
C LEU A 66 19.49 -22.26 1.97
N VAL A 67 19.46 -20.98 2.35
CA VAL A 67 20.52 -20.01 2.06
C VAL A 67 20.91 -19.25 3.32
N SER A 68 22.10 -18.64 3.35
CA SER A 68 22.49 -17.79 4.48
C SER A 68 21.59 -16.56 4.57
N TYR A 69 21.18 -16.17 5.78
CA TYR A 69 20.38 -14.98 6.05
C TYR A 69 20.98 -13.72 5.41
N ASP A 70 22.30 -13.55 5.49
CA ASP A 70 23.02 -12.40 4.93
C ASP A 70 23.01 -12.35 3.39
N SER A 71 22.67 -13.47 2.74
CA SER A 71 22.56 -13.57 1.29
C SER A 71 21.14 -13.29 0.77
N VAL A 72 20.16 -13.20 1.66
CA VAL A 72 18.79 -12.83 1.28
C VAL A 72 18.73 -11.33 1.04
N PRO A 73 18.19 -10.87 -0.11
CA PRO A 73 17.95 -9.46 -0.33
C PRO A 73 17.10 -8.90 0.81
N VAL A 74 17.52 -7.79 1.42
CA VAL A 74 16.77 -7.14 2.50
C VAL A 74 15.32 -6.97 2.06
N ALA A 75 14.39 -7.49 2.88
CA ALA A 75 12.97 -7.34 2.63
C ALA A 75 12.62 -5.85 2.66
N ASP A 76 12.39 -5.27 1.48
CA ASP A 76 11.86 -3.93 1.36
C ASP A 76 10.35 -4.03 1.51
N PHE A 77 9.79 -3.49 2.61
CA PHE A 77 8.34 -3.39 2.85
C PHE A 77 7.62 -2.48 1.84
N ASN A 78 8.32 -2.06 0.81
CA ASN A 78 7.87 -1.32 -0.34
C ASN A 78 7.18 -2.25 -1.34
N ASN A 79 5.98 -2.76 -0.99
CA ASN A 79 5.08 -3.31 -2.00
C ASN A 79 4.77 -2.16 -2.98
N PRO A 80 5.29 -2.20 -4.21
CA PRO A 80 5.35 -1.01 -5.02
C PRO A 80 4.02 -0.67 -5.67
N LEU A 81 3.05 -1.59 -5.63
CA LEU A 81 1.71 -1.41 -6.20
C LEU A 81 0.65 -1.56 -5.11
N LYS A 82 -0.21 -0.55 -4.97
CA LYS A 82 -1.44 -0.60 -4.18
C LYS A 82 -2.62 -0.28 -5.09
N ILE A 83 -3.67 -1.07 -4.97
CA ILE A 83 -4.95 -0.83 -5.64
C ILE A 83 -6.00 -0.74 -4.54
N SER A 84 -6.90 0.24 -4.63
CA SER A 84 -7.96 0.44 -3.64
C SER A 84 -9.27 0.78 -4.34
N LEU A 85 -10.36 0.22 -3.83
CA LEU A 85 -11.73 0.51 -4.23
C LEU A 85 -12.45 1.03 -3.00
N ASN A 86 -12.94 2.26 -3.08
CA ASN A 86 -13.82 2.86 -2.09
C ASN A 86 -15.22 2.92 -2.70
N MET A 87 -16.26 2.66 -1.91
CA MET A 87 -17.65 2.73 -2.36
C MET A 87 -18.49 3.39 -1.29
N ASP A 88 -19.08 4.54 -1.62
CA ASP A 88 -20.02 5.24 -0.76
C ASP A 88 -21.46 5.00 -1.23
N PHE A 89 -22.37 4.83 -0.28
CA PHE A 89 -23.79 4.59 -0.52
C PHE A 89 -24.61 5.65 0.19
N THR A 90 -25.42 6.40 -0.56
CA THR A 90 -26.32 7.41 0.01
C THR A 90 -27.77 6.99 -0.24
N HIS A 91 -28.53 6.76 0.82
CA HIS A 91 -29.96 6.49 0.70
C HIS A 91 -30.72 7.80 0.45
N GLN A 92 -31.47 7.89 -0.64
CA GLN A 92 -32.39 8.98 -0.92
C GLN A 92 -33.74 8.69 -0.24
N PRO A 93 -34.11 9.40 0.85
CA PRO A 93 -35.38 9.18 1.50
C PRO A 93 -36.54 9.56 0.56
N SER A 94 -37.42 8.61 0.27
CA SER A 94 -38.71 8.89 -0.37
C SER A 94 -39.63 9.60 0.63
N GLY A 95 -39.73 10.92 0.55
CA GLY A 95 -40.63 11.74 1.36
C GLY A 95 -41.98 11.98 0.65
N LEU A 96 -43.08 11.84 1.38
CA LEU A 96 -44.37 12.41 0.99
C LEU A 96 -44.31 13.92 1.21
N VAL A 97 -44.38 14.69 0.13
CA VAL A 97 -44.59 16.15 0.21
C VAL A 97 -46.09 16.36 0.34
N TRP A 98 -46.54 16.84 1.50
CA TRP A 98 -47.91 17.30 1.66
C TRP A 98 -48.04 18.65 0.93
N ALA A 99 -48.93 18.71 -0.06
CA ALA A 99 -49.33 19.94 -0.76
C ALA A 99 -50.69 20.41 -0.22
#